data_AF-A0A1D2MQQ0-F1
#
_entry.id   AF-A0A1D2MQQ0-F1
#
_cell.length_a   1.000
_cell.length_b   1.000
_cell.length_c   1.000
_cell.angle_alpha   90.00
_cell.angle_beta   90.00
_cell.angle_gamma   90.00
#
_symmetry.space_group_name_H-M   'P 1'
#
loop_
_entity.id
_entity.type
_entity.pdbx_description
1 polymer ?
#
loop_
_entity_poly.entity_id
_entity_poly.type
_entity_poly.pdbx_seq_one_letter_code
_entity_poly.pdbx_strand_id
1 'polypeptide(L)'
;MAYQEEMSAHPEIPKPRLGREPTGDPKNPFGLGDPDDLRLRKVEKEIMIPMKMREKAKVEKCPEEVQAFTECCKLSSVAMVLYCRNENTKMKSCLTTWYNDEGFKKLCTDEYLKERAEYRRTGIKLKDMKKYLA
;
A
#
# COMPACT_ATOMS: atom_id res chain seq x y z
N MET A 1 1.24 -45.96 20.58
CA MET A 1 2.20 -44.89 20.94
C MET A 1 2.20 -43.92 19.77
N ALA A 2 1.15 -43.11 19.58
CA ALA A 2 0.71 -42.01 20.43
C ALA A 2 1.79 -40.93 20.53
N TYR A 3 1.38 -39.70 20.16
CA TYR A 3 2.02 -38.38 20.32
C TYR A 3 3.12 -38.06 19.29
N GLN A 4 2.99 -37.20 18.26
CA GLN A 4 2.04 -36.12 17.93
C GLN A 4 1.68 -35.21 19.10
N GLU A 5 2.58 -34.26 19.38
CA GLU A 5 2.42 -32.95 20.04
C GLU A 5 3.87 -32.48 20.25
N GLU A 6 4.39 -31.30 19.95
CA GLU A 6 3.87 -29.99 19.57
C GLU A 6 5.13 -29.17 19.27
N MET A 7 5.45 -28.88 18.02
CA MET A 7 6.22 -27.65 17.69
C MET A 7 5.64 -27.07 16.40
N SER A 8 4.36 -26.71 16.52
CA SER A 8 3.84 -25.39 16.16
C SER A 8 4.21 -24.87 14.77
N ALA A 9 3.31 -25.15 13.82
CA ALA A 9 2.80 -24.22 12.82
C ALA A 9 3.52 -22.86 12.71
N HIS A 10 4.44 -22.75 11.75
CA HIS A 10 4.60 -21.51 11.01
C HIS A 10 4.21 -21.80 9.55
N PRO A 11 3.25 -21.07 8.97
CA PRO A 11 2.94 -21.24 7.56
C PRO A 11 4.23 -20.98 6.77
N GLU A 12 4.63 -21.94 5.95
CA GLU A 12 5.80 -21.81 5.09
C GLU A 12 5.73 -20.47 4.36
N ILE A 13 6.68 -19.58 4.65
CA ILE A 13 6.76 -18.29 3.98
C ILE A 13 6.89 -18.58 2.49
N PRO A 14 5.91 -18.17 1.66
CA PRO A 14 5.87 -18.58 0.28
C PRO A 14 7.09 -18.05 -0.47
N LYS A 15 7.76 -18.95 -1.19
CA LYS A 15 8.98 -18.67 -1.96
C LYS A 15 8.82 -17.36 -2.76
N PRO A 16 9.77 -16.41 -2.68
CA PRO A 16 9.58 -15.07 -3.22
C PRO A 16 9.33 -15.12 -4.73
N ARG A 17 8.27 -14.45 -5.21
CA ARG A 17 8.06 -14.18 -6.66
C ARG A 17 9.02 -13.12 -7.21
N LEU A 18 10.25 -13.11 -6.72
CA LEU A 18 11.37 -12.32 -7.21
C LEU A 18 12.59 -13.13 -6.78
N GLY A 19 13.15 -13.96 -7.65
CA GLY A 19 14.22 -14.92 -7.33
C GLY A 19 15.50 -14.27 -6.76
N ARG A 20 15.43 -13.79 -5.51
CA ARG A 20 16.50 -13.17 -4.75
C ARG A 20 16.67 -14.00 -3.50
N GLU A 21 17.80 -14.68 -3.44
CA GLU A 21 18.21 -15.42 -2.26
C GLU A 21 18.69 -14.43 -1.17
N PRO A 22 18.60 -14.80 0.12
CA PRO A 22 19.18 -14.00 1.17
C PRO A 22 20.68 -13.81 0.96
N THR A 23 21.17 -12.58 1.13
CA THR A 23 22.59 -12.21 0.92
C THR A 23 23.49 -12.59 2.10
N GLY A 24 22.90 -12.96 3.24
CA GLY A 24 23.61 -13.18 4.51
C GLY A 24 23.99 -11.90 5.27
N ASP A 25 23.78 -10.71 4.68
CA ASP A 25 24.02 -9.43 5.35
C ASP A 25 22.76 -9.00 6.16
N PRO A 26 22.83 -8.90 7.50
CA PRO A 26 21.69 -8.47 8.31
C PRO A 26 21.18 -7.07 7.97
N LYS A 27 22.05 -6.18 7.48
CA LYS A 27 21.68 -4.81 7.07
C LYS A 27 21.22 -4.73 5.62
N ASN A 28 21.35 -5.80 4.83
CA ASN A 28 20.85 -5.82 3.47
C ASN A 28 20.41 -7.23 3.04
N PRO A 29 19.43 -7.84 3.73
CA PRO A 29 19.19 -9.27 3.64
C PRO A 29 18.83 -9.77 2.24
N PHE A 30 18.27 -8.90 1.39
CA PHE A 30 17.83 -9.23 0.02
C PHE A 30 18.39 -8.31 -1.07
N GLY A 31 19.40 -7.49 -0.77
CA GLY A 31 19.93 -6.52 -1.73
C GLY A 31 18.94 -5.38 -2.04
N LEU A 32 18.05 -5.04 -1.09
CA LEU A 32 16.99 -4.04 -1.23
C LEU A 32 17.26 -2.75 -0.43
N GLY A 33 18.40 -2.71 0.27
CA GLY A 33 18.81 -1.63 1.17
C GLY A 33 18.47 -1.93 2.64
N ASP A 34 18.94 -1.04 3.52
CA ASP A 34 18.80 -1.16 4.97
C ASP A 34 17.33 -1.07 5.43
N PRO A 35 16.77 -2.10 6.09
CA PRO A 35 15.43 -2.05 6.65
C PRO A 35 15.18 -0.91 7.64
N ASP A 36 16.19 -0.48 8.38
CA ASP A 36 16.06 0.50 9.46
C ASP A 36 16.41 1.93 9.00
N ASP A 37 16.79 2.10 7.73
CA ASP A 37 16.93 3.42 7.12
C ASP A 37 15.56 4.12 7.02
N LEU A 38 15.43 5.28 7.65
CA LEU A 38 14.22 6.11 7.66
C LEU A 38 14.26 7.24 6.62
N ARG A 39 15.35 7.38 5.86
CA ARG A 39 15.48 8.44 4.84
C ARG A 39 14.51 8.16 3.69
N LEU A 40 13.96 9.25 3.15
CA LEU A 40 13.08 9.21 1.99
C LEU A 40 13.85 9.68 0.74
N ARG A 41 13.86 8.82 -0.27
CA ARG A 41 14.35 9.12 -1.62
C ARG A 41 13.37 10.05 -2.34
N LYS A 42 13.84 10.72 -3.39
CA LYS A 42 13.02 11.64 -4.19
C LYS A 42 11.72 10.99 -4.68
N VAL A 43 11.82 9.79 -5.26
CA VAL A 43 10.65 9.02 -5.73
C VAL A 43 9.66 8.69 -4.61
N GLU A 44 10.14 8.50 -3.38
CA GLU A 44 9.28 8.15 -2.25
C GLU A 44 8.51 9.36 -1.76
N LYS A 45 9.20 10.51 -1.68
CA LYS A 45 8.60 11.80 -1.33
C LYS A 45 7.59 12.28 -2.38
N GLU A 46 7.94 12.19 -3.65
CA GLU A 46 7.16 12.80 -4.74
C GLU A 46 6.09 11.87 -5.32
N ILE A 47 6.26 10.55 -5.20
CA ILE A 47 5.37 9.58 -5.86
C ILE A 47 4.77 8.61 -4.85
N MET A 48 5.59 7.86 -4.09
CA MET A 48 5.08 6.74 -3.29
C MET A 48 4.16 7.19 -2.14
N ILE A 49 4.58 8.20 -1.38
CA ILE A 49 3.78 8.74 -0.27
C ILE A 49 2.51 9.42 -0.81
N PRO A 50 2.56 10.32 -1.82
CA PRO A 50 1.37 10.85 -2.47
C PRO A 50 0.40 9.80 -3.01
N MET A 51 0.92 8.72 -3.60
CA MET A 51 0.10 7.61 -4.10
C MET A 51 -0.60 6.88 -2.94
N LYS A 52 0.13 6.57 -1.86
CA LYS A 52 -0.43 5.95 -0.65
C LYS A 52 -1.49 6.85 -0.01
N MET A 53 -1.24 8.16 0.12
CA MET A 53 -2.22 9.12 0.62
C MET A 53 -3.51 9.07 -0.20
N ARG A 54 -3.40 9.11 -1.53
CA ARG A 54 -4.56 9.04 -2.42
C ARG A 54 -5.34 7.74 -2.27
N GLU A 55 -4.65 6.60 -2.24
CA GLU A 55 -5.29 5.29 -2.09
C GLU A 55 -6.01 5.16 -0.74
N LYS A 56 -5.33 5.56 0.35
CA LYS A 56 -5.90 5.53 1.70
C LYS A 56 -7.07 6.50 1.85
N ALA A 57 -6.96 7.72 1.31
CA ALA A 57 -8.04 8.70 1.36
C ALA A 57 -9.29 8.23 0.62
N LYS A 58 -9.17 7.57 -0.54
CA LYS A 58 -10.30 6.99 -1.26
C LYS A 58 -11.10 5.97 -0.43
N VAL A 59 -10.41 5.20 0.42
CA VAL A 59 -11.03 4.13 1.21
C VAL A 59 -11.54 4.65 2.55
N GLU A 60 -10.73 5.45 3.26
CA GLU A 60 -10.99 5.79 4.65
C GLU A 60 -11.62 7.18 4.84
N LYS A 61 -11.46 8.09 3.88
CA LYS A 61 -11.78 9.52 4.08
C LYS A 61 -12.82 10.07 3.12
N CYS A 62 -12.82 9.60 1.88
CA CYS A 62 -13.73 10.03 0.81
C CYS A 62 -14.57 8.87 0.24
N PRO A 63 -15.07 7.91 1.06
CA PRO A 63 -15.78 6.75 0.51
C PRO A 63 -17.08 7.14 -0.21
N GLU A 64 -17.80 8.16 0.29
CA GLU A 64 -19.06 8.63 -0.28
C GLU A 64 -18.85 9.27 -1.65
N GLU A 65 -17.87 10.15 -1.81
CA GLU A 65 -17.58 10.79 -3.08
C GLU A 65 -17.03 9.80 -4.11
N VAL A 66 -16.23 8.83 -3.66
CA VAL A 66 -15.75 7.72 -4.52
C VAL A 66 -16.92 6.87 -4.98
N GLN A 67 -17.86 6.56 -4.08
CA GLN A 67 -19.06 5.79 -4.42
C GLN A 67 -19.94 6.55 -5.42
N ALA A 68 -20.27 7.81 -5.15
CA ALA A 68 -21.09 8.64 -6.04
C ALA A 68 -20.47 8.77 -7.44
N PHE A 69 -19.15 9.00 -7.51
CA PHE A 69 -18.45 9.04 -8.79
C PHE A 69 -18.47 7.68 -9.50
N THR A 70 -18.29 6.58 -8.76
CA THR A 70 -18.31 5.22 -9.32
C THR A 70 -19.70 4.85 -9.84
N GLU A 71 -20.77 5.22 -9.13
CA GLU A 71 -22.15 5.02 -9.55
C GLU A 71 -22.47 5.81 -10.81
N CYS A 72 -22.07 7.08 -10.88
CA CYS A 72 -22.21 7.86 -12.11
C CYS A 72 -21.46 7.23 -13.29
N CYS A 73 -20.23 6.74 -13.08
CA CYS A 73 -19.44 6.08 -14.12
C CYS A 73 -20.14 4.82 -14.65
N LYS A 74 -20.76 4.04 -13.76
CA LYS A 74 -21.52 2.83 -14.14
C LYS A 74 -22.74 3.18 -15.00
N LEU A 75 -23.47 4.24 -14.66
CA LEU A 75 -24.66 4.68 -15.39
C LEU A 75 -24.33 5.32 -16.75
N SER A 76 -23.23 6.07 -16.81
CA SER A 76 -22.88 6.86 -17.99
C SER A 76 -22.05 6.09 -19.03
N SER A 77 -21.52 4.91 -18.68
CA SER A 77 -20.67 4.08 -19.55
C SER A 77 -19.56 4.93 -20.21
N VAL A 78 -19.39 4.84 -21.54
CA VAL A 78 -18.41 5.62 -22.32
C VAL A 78 -18.58 7.14 -22.23
N ALA A 79 -19.76 7.65 -21.86
CA ALA A 79 -20.02 9.09 -21.76
C ALA A 79 -19.69 9.69 -20.37
N MET A 80 -19.08 8.92 -19.46
CA MET A 80 -18.77 9.35 -18.08
C MET A 80 -17.98 10.67 -17.99
N VAL A 81 -17.09 10.95 -18.94
CA VAL A 81 -16.23 12.15 -18.91
C VAL A 81 -17.04 13.44 -19.11
N LEU A 82 -18.20 13.31 -19.76
CA LEU A 82 -19.13 14.42 -19.98
C LEU A 82 -20.11 14.54 -18.82
N TYR A 83 -20.72 13.42 -18.40
CA TYR A 83 -21.81 13.44 -17.43
C TYR A 83 -21.37 13.45 -15.96
N CYS A 84 -20.24 12.83 -15.61
CA CYS A 84 -19.80 12.68 -14.22
C CYS A 84 -18.83 13.77 -13.75
N ARG A 85 -18.84 14.95 -14.38
CA ARG A 85 -17.92 16.05 -14.05
C ARG A 85 -18.15 16.59 -12.64
N ASN A 86 -19.41 16.62 -12.21
CA ASN A 86 -19.80 17.12 -10.90
C ASN A 86 -19.28 16.20 -9.78
N GLU A 87 -19.57 14.90 -9.89
CA GLU A 87 -19.15 13.86 -8.94
C GLU A 87 -17.62 13.76 -8.90
N ASN A 88 -16.96 13.85 -10.07
CA ASN A 88 -15.50 13.91 -10.15
C ASN A 88 -14.93 15.14 -9.42
N THR A 89 -15.58 16.29 -9.53
CA THR A 89 -15.13 17.53 -8.87
C THR A 89 -15.26 17.39 -7.35
N LYS A 90 -16.37 16.84 -6.86
CA LYS A 90 -16.56 16.55 -5.42
C LYS A 90 -15.50 15.59 -4.90
N MET A 91 -15.28 14.47 -5.60
CA MET A 91 -14.25 13.49 -5.25
C MET A 91 -12.85 14.12 -5.25
N LYS A 92 -12.50 14.89 -6.28
CA LYS A 92 -11.21 15.60 -6.35
C LYS A 92 -11.04 16.60 -5.21
N SER A 93 -12.11 17.33 -4.86
CA SER A 93 -12.09 18.28 -3.74
C SER A 93 -11.79 17.56 -2.43
N CYS A 94 -12.51 16.47 -2.11
CA CYS A 94 -12.25 15.68 -0.91
C CYS A 94 -10.81 15.16 -0.86
N LEU A 95 -10.33 14.55 -1.96
CA LEU A 95 -8.96 14.03 -2.02
C LEU A 95 -7.90 15.13 -1.88
N THR A 96 -8.16 16.33 -2.40
CA THR A 96 -7.24 17.47 -2.30
C THR A 96 -7.13 17.98 -0.87
N THR A 97 -8.23 18.00 -0.12
CA THR A 97 -8.22 18.35 1.31
C THR A 97 -7.24 17.45 2.08
N TRP A 98 -7.35 16.13 1.90
CA TRP A 98 -6.47 15.17 2.58
C TRP A 98 -5.05 15.13 2.03
N TYR A 99 -4.86 15.48 0.75
CA TYR A 99 -3.52 15.59 0.18
C TYR A 99 -2.69 16.71 0.83
N ASN A 100 -3.34 17.80 1.22
CA ASN A 100 -2.69 18.95 1.87
C ASN A 100 -2.65 18.84 3.40
N ASP A 101 -3.21 17.77 3.98
CA ASP A 101 -3.20 17.55 5.42
C ASP A 101 -1.84 16.95 5.85
N GLU A 102 -1.04 17.74 6.58
CA GLU A 102 0.30 17.32 7.01
C GLU A 102 0.26 16.17 8.03
N GLY A 103 -0.79 16.06 8.84
CA GLY A 103 -0.98 14.94 9.77
C GLY A 103 -1.19 13.61 9.04
N PHE A 104 -2.04 13.63 8.01
CA PHE A 104 -2.32 12.49 7.15
C PHE A 104 -1.11 12.10 6.30
N LYS A 105 -0.36 13.09 5.81
CA LYS A 105 0.92 12.86 5.11
C LYS A 105 1.94 12.20 6.01
N LYS A 106 2.07 12.65 7.27
CA LYS A 106 2.95 12.01 8.25
C LYS A 106 2.51 10.58 8.52
N LEU A 107 1.23 10.33 8.77
CA LEU A 107 0.68 8.98 8.97
C LEU A 107 1.01 8.05 7.78
N CYS A 108 0.75 8.50 6.55
CA CYS A 108 1.03 7.72 5.35
C CYS A 108 2.53 7.49 5.14
N THR A 109 3.38 8.43 5.55
CA THR A 109 4.84 8.29 5.52
C THR A 109 5.31 7.22 6.50
N ASP A 110 4.81 7.23 7.73
CA ASP A 110 5.15 6.25 8.76
C ASP A 110 4.71 4.83 8.34
N GLU A 111 3.49 4.70 7.78
CA GLU A 111 3.03 3.43 7.20
C GLU A 111 3.90 2.97 6.02
N TYR A 112 4.26 3.88 5.12
CA TYR A 112 5.13 3.56 3.98
C TYR A 112 6.50 3.05 4.43
N LEU A 113 7.13 3.72 5.40
CA LEU A 113 8.42 3.31 5.94
C LEU A 113 8.34 1.92 6.58
N LYS A 114 7.26 1.62 7.32
CA LYS A 114 7.03 0.29 7.89
C LYS A 114 6.91 -0.78 6.80
N GLU A 115 6.11 -0.53 5.76
CA GLU A 115 5.96 -1.47 4.63
C GLU A 115 7.27 -1.68 3.87
N ARG A 116 8.06 -0.61 3.70
CA ARG A 116 9.38 -0.67 3.07
C ARG A 116 10.37 -1.47 3.90
N ALA A 117 10.38 -1.28 5.23
CA ALA A 117 11.23 -2.04 6.14
C ALA A 117 10.92 -3.54 6.03
N GLU A 118 9.64 -3.92 6.07
CA GLU A 118 9.21 -5.31 5.90
C GLU A 118 9.61 -5.88 4.52
N TYR A 119 9.45 -5.11 3.45
CA TYR A 119 9.88 -5.53 2.12
C TYR A 119 11.40 -5.74 2.04
N ARG A 120 12.19 -4.88 2.67
CA ARG A 120 13.66 -5.02 2.74
C ARG A 120 14.09 -6.20 3.60
N ARG A 121 13.36 -6.50 4.68
CA ARG A 121 13.61 -7.64 5.58
C ARG A 121 13.25 -8.98 4.97
N THR A 122 12.16 -9.05 4.20
CA THR A 122 11.57 -10.32 3.76
C THR A 122 11.72 -10.57 2.26
N GLY A 123 11.94 -9.53 1.47
CA GLY A 123 11.87 -9.59 0.01
C GLY A 123 10.44 -9.71 -0.54
N ILE A 124 9.41 -9.70 0.31
CA ILE A 124 8.01 -9.92 -0.11
C ILE A 124 7.21 -8.62 0.01
N LYS A 125 6.53 -8.24 -1.08
CA LYS A 125 5.67 -7.05 -1.08
C LYS A 125 4.41 -7.33 -0.26
N LEU A 126 3.92 -6.33 0.48
CA LEU A 126 2.70 -6.45 1.29
C LEU A 126 1.49 -6.96 0.48
N LYS A 127 1.33 -6.50 -0.77
CA LYS A 127 0.25 -6.95 -1.65
C LYS A 127 0.33 -8.45 -1.95
N ASP A 128 1.53 -8.99 -2.04
CA ASP A 128 1.73 -10.43 -2.25
C ASP A 128 1.53 -11.18 -0.93
N MET A 129 2.00 -10.66 0.21
CA MET A 129 1.72 -11.24 1.54
C MET A 129 0.21 -11.42 1.79
N LYS A 130 -0.61 -10.42 1.46
CA LYS A 130 -2.06 -10.51 1.60
C LYS A 130 -2.70 -11.64 0.78
N LYS A 131 -2.11 -12.05 -0.34
CA LYS A 131 -2.62 -13.19 -1.15
C LYS A 131 -2.40 -14.54 -0.49
N TYR A 132 -1.49 -14.62 0.48
CA TYR A 132 -1.15 -15.87 1.17
C TYR A 132 -1.84 -15.98 2.53
N LEU A 133 -2.38 -14.87 3.05
CA LEU A 133 -3.10 -14.80 4.33
C LEU A 133 -4.63 -14.69 4.16
N ALA A 134 -5.10 -14.56 2.91
CA ALA A 134 -6.52 -14.54 2.54
C ALA A 134 -6.92 -15.90 1.97
#